data_AF-A0A5E4AR48-F1
#
_entry.id   AF-A0A5E4AR48-F1
#
_cell.length_a   1.000
_cell.length_b   1.000
_cell.length_c   1.000
_cell.angle_alpha   90.00
_cell.angle_beta   90.00
_cell.angle_gamma   90.00
#
_symmetry.space_group_name_H-M   'P 1'
#
loop_
_entity.id
_entity.type
_entity.pdbx_description
1 polymer ?
#
loop_
_entity_poly.entity_id
_entity_poly.type
_entity_poly.pdbx_seq_one_letter_code
_entity_poly.pdbx_strand_id
1 'polypeptide(L)'
;MACGGHGYSHSSGIPNIYVTFTPACTFEGENTVMMLQTARFLMKSYDHVHSGELVCGMVSYLNDLPSQRIQPQHVAVRPTVVDISSPDSLTEAYKLRAARLVDIAAKNLRNEMSHRKSKEVAWNLTSVDLVRASEAHCHYVVVKLFSEKLLKIQDKSIQAVLRNLCLLYCLYGISQKAGDFLQGNIMTGSQITQVNQRIMELLTIIRPNAVALVDAFDFKDVTLGSVLGRYDGNVYENLFEWAKKSPLNQTEVHESYHKHLKPLQSKL
;
A
#
# COMPACT_ATOMS: atom_id res chain seq x y z
N MET A 1 -1.66 -14.56 9.02
CA MET A 1 -2.18 -13.88 10.22
C MET A 1 -1.09 -13.88 11.28
N ALA A 2 -0.70 -12.73 11.83
CA ALA A 2 0.43 -12.61 12.75
C ALA A 2 0.14 -13.07 14.19
N CYS A 3 -1.14 -13.10 14.61
CA CYS A 3 -1.57 -13.49 15.96
C CYS A 3 -1.95 -14.98 16.11
N GLY A 4 -1.54 -15.83 15.15
CA GLY A 4 -1.88 -17.26 15.15
C GLY A 4 -3.39 -17.53 15.22
N GLY A 5 -3.77 -18.63 15.87
CA GLY A 5 -5.17 -19.02 16.04
C GLY A 5 -6.00 -18.02 16.88
N HIS A 6 -5.38 -17.37 17.88
CA HIS A 6 -6.09 -16.38 18.70
C HIS A 6 -6.52 -15.14 17.91
N GLY A 7 -5.84 -14.82 16.80
CA GLY A 7 -6.25 -13.76 15.89
C GLY A 7 -7.58 -14.00 15.18
N TYR A 8 -8.06 -15.25 15.10
CA TYR A 8 -9.36 -15.57 14.52
C TYR A 8 -10.52 -15.27 15.47
N SER A 9 -10.28 -15.35 16.79
CA SER A 9 -11.28 -15.03 17.81
C SER A 9 -11.64 -13.54 17.80
N HIS A 10 -12.90 -13.22 18.09
CA HIS A 10 -13.33 -11.84 18.32
C HIS A 10 -12.63 -11.16 19.49
N SER A 11 -12.05 -11.94 20.42
CA SER A 11 -11.19 -11.39 21.49
C SER A 11 -9.95 -10.67 20.96
N SER A 12 -9.55 -10.88 19.71
CA SER A 12 -8.46 -10.12 19.08
C SER A 12 -8.87 -8.74 18.60
N GLY A 13 -10.16 -8.44 18.46
CA GLY A 13 -10.68 -7.20 17.85
C GLY A 13 -10.47 -7.08 16.33
N ILE A 14 -9.47 -7.77 15.76
CA ILE A 14 -9.10 -7.69 14.34
C ILE A 14 -10.26 -8.05 13.39
N PRO A 15 -11.05 -9.12 13.62
CA PRO A 15 -12.20 -9.42 12.76
C PRO A 15 -13.20 -8.27 12.67
N ASN A 16 -13.47 -7.60 13.79
CA ASN A 16 -14.41 -6.49 13.84
C ASN A 16 -13.85 -5.29 13.08
N ILE A 17 -12.57 -4.96 13.27
CA ILE A 17 -11.89 -3.88 12.52
C ILE A 17 -11.97 -4.15 11.02
N TYR A 18 -11.62 -5.37 10.59
CA TYR A 18 -11.61 -5.73 9.18
C TYR A 18 -12.99 -5.67 8.54
N VAL A 19 -14.01 -6.26 9.17
CA VAL A 19 -15.40 -6.23 8.67
C VAL A 19 -15.96 -4.81 8.65
N THR A 20 -15.60 -3.98 9.62
CA THR A 20 -16.03 -2.57 9.66
C THR A 20 -15.35 -1.72 8.59
N PHE A 21 -14.06 -1.97 8.31
CA PHE A 21 -13.27 -1.16 7.38
C PHE A 21 -13.42 -1.59 5.92
N THR A 22 -13.57 -2.89 5.64
CA THR A 22 -13.59 -3.41 4.26
C THR A 22 -14.63 -2.76 3.32
N PRO A 23 -15.83 -2.30 3.78
CA PRO A 23 -16.77 -1.58 2.93
C PRO A 23 -16.22 -0.24 2.41
N ALA A 24 -15.16 0.33 3.01
CA ALA A 24 -14.50 1.53 2.48
C ALA A 24 -13.86 1.33 1.10
N CYS A 25 -13.69 0.08 0.65
CA CYS A 25 -13.23 -0.25 -0.71
C CYS A 25 -14.36 -0.18 -1.76
N THR A 26 -15.62 -0.04 -1.33
CA THR A 26 -16.81 -0.05 -2.20
C THR A 26 -17.67 1.20 -2.03
N PHE A 27 -17.81 1.71 -0.80
CA PHE A 27 -18.49 2.96 -0.51
C PHE A 27 -17.66 4.15 -0.99
N GLU A 28 -18.31 5.28 -1.29
CA GLU A 28 -17.67 6.48 -1.88
C GLU A 28 -17.01 6.27 -3.27
N GLY A 29 -17.32 5.13 -3.90
CA GLY A 29 -16.83 4.77 -5.24
C GLY A 29 -15.99 3.50 -5.18
N GLU A 30 -16.36 2.49 -5.97
CA GLU A 30 -15.59 1.24 -6.04
C GLU A 30 -14.15 1.53 -6.50
N ASN A 31 -13.18 0.92 -5.81
CA ASN A 31 -11.76 1.23 -5.95
C ASN A 31 -11.28 1.18 -7.41
N THR A 32 -11.69 0.21 -8.20
CA THR A 32 -11.31 0.09 -9.62
C THR A 32 -11.87 1.25 -10.44
N VAL A 33 -13.13 1.64 -10.21
CA VAL A 33 -13.75 2.81 -10.84
C VAL A 33 -13.00 4.10 -10.47
N MET A 34 -12.62 4.28 -9.19
CA MET A 34 -11.85 5.44 -8.74
C MET A 34 -10.44 5.47 -9.33
N MET A 35 -9.79 4.32 -9.48
CA MET A 35 -8.52 4.20 -10.18
C MET A 35 -8.66 4.57 -11.66
N LEU A 36 -9.72 4.12 -12.36
CA LEU A 36 -9.97 4.52 -13.75
C LEU A 36 -10.31 6.01 -13.88
N GLN A 37 -10.97 6.60 -12.90
CA GLN A 37 -11.19 8.06 -12.87
C GLN A 37 -9.86 8.82 -12.74
N THR A 38 -8.96 8.35 -11.87
CA THR A 38 -7.59 8.88 -11.77
C THR A 38 -6.85 8.71 -13.10
N ALA A 39 -6.97 7.56 -13.75
CA ALA A 39 -6.36 7.30 -15.04
C ALA A 39 -6.83 8.29 -16.11
N ARG A 40 -8.11 8.68 -16.13
CA ARG A 40 -8.62 9.70 -17.08
C ARG A 40 -7.91 11.03 -16.90
N PHE A 41 -7.71 11.46 -15.66
CA PHE A 41 -6.95 12.67 -15.35
C PHE A 41 -5.48 12.55 -15.80
N LEU A 42 -4.84 11.39 -15.57
CA LEU A 42 -3.47 11.14 -16.00
C LEU A 42 -3.34 11.15 -17.53
N MET A 43 -4.25 10.50 -18.26
CA MET A 43 -4.25 10.52 -19.73
C MET A 43 -4.45 11.92 -20.29
N LYS A 44 -5.38 12.71 -19.70
CA LYS A 44 -5.57 14.12 -20.10
C LYS A 44 -4.31 14.95 -19.87
N SER A 45 -3.66 14.78 -18.72
CA SER A 45 -2.40 15.47 -18.40
C SER A 45 -1.27 15.07 -19.34
N TYR A 46 -1.18 13.78 -19.68
CA TYR A 46 -0.24 13.26 -20.66
C TYR A 46 -0.46 13.85 -22.05
N ASP A 47 -1.73 13.98 -22.49
CA ASP A 47 -2.07 14.60 -23.77
C ASP A 47 -1.72 16.09 -23.82
N HIS A 48 -1.94 16.86 -22.74
CA HIS A 48 -1.50 18.26 -22.65
C HIS A 48 0.04 18.38 -22.78
N VAL A 49 0.80 17.51 -22.11
CA VAL A 49 2.27 17.52 -22.27
C VAL A 49 2.67 17.22 -23.73
N HIS A 50 1.98 16.30 -24.39
CA HIS A 50 2.25 15.97 -25.79
C HIS A 50 1.79 17.07 -26.78
N SER A 51 0.81 17.91 -26.42
CA SER A 51 0.45 19.11 -27.19
C SER A 51 1.48 20.24 -27.04
N GLY A 52 2.38 20.14 -26.04
CA GLY A 52 3.43 21.12 -25.75
C GLY A 52 3.08 22.04 -24.58
N GLU A 53 2.04 21.74 -23.81
CA GLU A 53 1.67 22.46 -22.60
C GLU A 53 2.41 21.89 -21.39
N LEU A 54 2.66 22.73 -20.37
CA LEU A 54 3.23 22.28 -19.10
C LEU A 54 2.12 21.96 -18.11
N VAL A 55 2.23 20.83 -17.43
CA VAL A 55 1.34 20.47 -16.31
C VAL A 55 2.00 20.77 -14.96
N CYS A 56 1.20 21.08 -13.95
CA CYS A 56 1.66 21.43 -12.60
C CYS A 56 1.15 20.44 -11.53
N GLY A 57 1.56 20.66 -10.29
CA GLY A 57 1.15 19.84 -9.15
C GLY A 57 1.81 18.45 -9.16
N MET A 58 1.13 17.44 -8.63
CA MET A 58 1.69 16.09 -8.46
C MET A 58 1.94 15.35 -9.79
N VAL A 59 1.48 15.88 -10.92
CA VAL A 59 1.71 15.31 -12.26
C VAL A 59 2.81 16.06 -13.04
N SER A 60 3.49 17.04 -12.43
CA SER A 60 4.53 17.82 -13.11
C SER A 60 5.69 16.97 -13.63
N TYR A 61 5.89 15.76 -13.08
CA TYR A 61 6.86 14.78 -13.56
C TYR A 61 6.59 14.32 -15.00
N LEU A 62 5.37 14.49 -15.51
CA LEU A 62 5.06 14.16 -16.89
C LEU A 62 5.77 15.10 -17.88
N ASN A 63 6.11 16.33 -17.47
CA ASN A 63 6.86 17.27 -18.31
C ASN A 63 8.27 16.75 -18.66
N ASP A 64 8.82 15.84 -17.85
CA ASP A 64 10.15 15.25 -18.05
C ASP A 64 10.13 14.06 -19.03
N LEU A 65 8.94 13.64 -19.49
CA LEU A 65 8.83 12.56 -20.46
C LEU A 65 9.37 13.01 -21.83
N PRO A 66 10.06 12.12 -22.57
CA PRO A 66 10.60 12.47 -23.88
C PRO A 66 9.45 12.78 -24.84
N SER A 67 9.21 14.06 -25.09
CA SER A 67 8.30 14.52 -26.11
C SER A 67 8.86 14.21 -27.50
N GLN A 68 8.02 13.69 -28.42
CA GLN A 68 8.42 13.36 -29.81
C GLN A 68 9.02 14.55 -30.59
N ARG A 69 8.95 15.78 -30.05
CA ARG A 69 9.44 17.01 -30.69
C ARG A 69 10.92 17.30 -30.47
N ILE A 70 11.57 16.66 -29.49
CA ILE A 70 13.00 16.86 -29.22
C ILE A 70 13.70 15.52 -29.40
N GLN A 71 14.47 15.36 -30.48
CA GLN A 71 15.42 14.25 -30.59
C GLN A 71 16.35 14.33 -29.38
N PRO A 72 16.40 13.33 -28.50
CA PRO A 72 17.45 13.27 -27.51
C PRO A 72 18.73 13.06 -28.30
N GLN A 73 19.65 14.01 -28.25
CA GLN A 73 21.05 13.65 -28.46
C GLN A 73 21.32 12.46 -27.55
N HIS A 74 21.94 11.41 -28.09
CA HIS A 74 22.43 10.25 -27.34
C HIS A 74 23.51 10.70 -26.34
N VAL A 75 23.15 11.52 -25.36
CA VAL A 75 23.88 11.64 -24.12
C VAL A 75 23.52 10.37 -23.39
N ALA A 76 24.49 9.47 -23.26
CA ALA A 76 24.34 8.25 -22.47
C ALA A 76 23.65 8.62 -21.16
N VAL A 77 22.37 8.25 -21.01
CA VAL A 77 21.62 8.44 -19.78
C VAL A 77 22.38 7.63 -18.77
N ARG A 78 23.24 8.29 -17.99
CA ARG A 78 23.94 7.63 -16.89
C ARG A 78 22.83 7.03 -16.04
N PRO A 79 22.91 5.73 -15.69
CA PRO A 79 21.92 5.13 -14.81
C PRO A 79 21.83 6.02 -13.57
N THR A 80 20.62 6.52 -13.28
CA THR A 80 20.39 7.30 -12.07
C THR A 80 20.83 6.41 -10.91
N VAL A 81 21.94 6.77 -10.26
CA VAL A 81 22.41 6.01 -9.12
C VAL A 81 21.42 6.29 -7.99
N VAL A 82 20.42 5.41 -7.85
CA VAL A 82 19.44 5.48 -6.77
C VAL A 82 20.17 5.16 -5.47
N ASP A 83 20.28 6.16 -4.60
CA ASP A 83 20.74 6.00 -3.22
C ASP A 83 19.59 5.46 -2.37
N ILE A 84 19.66 4.17 -2.03
CA ILE A 84 18.64 3.46 -1.25
C ILE A 84 18.58 3.91 0.22
N SER A 85 19.51 4.76 0.68
CA SER A 85 19.53 5.35 2.03
C SER A 85 18.92 6.76 2.09
N SER A 86 18.53 7.31 0.94
CA SER A 86 17.99 8.67 0.81
C SER A 86 16.51 8.67 0.40
N PRO A 87 15.59 9.17 1.26
CA PRO A 87 14.18 9.34 0.92
C PRO A 87 13.95 10.17 -0.35
N ASP A 88 14.79 11.18 -0.59
CA ASP A 88 14.69 12.01 -1.81
C ASP A 88 15.04 11.20 -3.06
N SER A 89 16.13 10.42 -3.01
CA SER A 89 16.51 9.55 -4.13
C SER A 89 15.48 8.45 -4.38
N LEU A 90 14.88 7.90 -3.34
CA LEU A 90 13.79 6.92 -3.46
C LEU A 90 12.53 7.58 -4.04
N THR A 91 12.18 8.79 -3.60
CA THR A 91 11.07 9.57 -4.16
C THR A 91 11.22 9.78 -5.65
N GLU A 92 12.43 10.09 -6.12
CA GLU A 92 12.76 10.21 -7.54
C GLU A 92 12.60 8.87 -8.29
N ALA A 93 13.01 7.74 -7.71
CA ALA A 93 12.77 6.42 -8.32
C ALA A 93 11.27 6.12 -8.48
N TYR A 94 10.46 6.46 -7.49
CA TYR A 94 9.00 6.33 -7.56
C TYR A 94 8.37 7.27 -8.59
N LYS A 95 8.88 8.50 -8.71
CA LYS A 95 8.48 9.47 -9.73
C LYS A 95 8.70 8.91 -11.14
N LEU A 96 9.89 8.37 -11.38
CA LEU A 96 10.25 7.74 -12.66
C LEU A 96 9.38 6.51 -12.96
N ARG A 97 9.08 5.69 -11.95
CA ARG A 97 8.17 4.54 -12.09
C ARG A 97 6.77 4.99 -12.49
N ALA A 98 6.23 6.02 -11.83
CA ALA A 98 4.93 6.59 -12.18
C ALA A 98 4.91 7.15 -13.60
N ALA A 99 5.92 7.94 -13.98
CA ALA A 99 6.07 8.47 -15.33
C ALA A 99 6.09 7.35 -16.39
N ARG A 100 6.87 6.29 -16.15
CA ARG A 100 6.99 5.16 -17.06
C ARG A 100 5.68 4.40 -17.25
N LEU A 101 4.96 4.11 -16.17
CA LEU A 101 3.70 3.36 -16.26
C LEU A 101 2.58 4.19 -16.88
N VAL A 102 2.55 5.52 -16.66
CA VAL A 102 1.65 6.42 -17.40
C VAL A 102 1.96 6.41 -18.89
N ASP A 103 3.24 6.47 -19.27
CA ASP A 103 3.68 6.41 -20.68
C ASP A 103 3.31 5.08 -21.35
N ILE A 104 3.48 3.95 -20.65
CA ILE A 104 3.07 2.62 -21.16
C ILE A 104 1.55 2.57 -21.39
N ALA A 105 0.75 2.97 -20.40
CA ALA A 105 -0.70 2.96 -20.52
C ALA A 105 -1.20 3.86 -21.65
N ALA A 106 -0.63 5.06 -21.80
CA ALA A 106 -0.98 5.99 -22.87
C ALA A 106 -0.62 5.45 -24.26
N LYS A 107 0.56 4.83 -24.41
CA LYS A 107 0.98 4.19 -25.67
C LYS A 107 0.09 3.02 -26.04
N ASN A 108 -0.24 2.16 -25.09
CA ASN A 108 -1.14 1.03 -25.33
C ASN A 108 -2.54 1.53 -25.73
N LEU A 109 -3.07 2.54 -25.03
CA LEU A 109 -4.36 3.15 -25.37
C LEU A 109 -4.37 3.73 -26.81
N ARG A 110 -3.33 4.48 -27.18
CA ARG A 110 -3.18 5.03 -28.54
C ARG A 110 -3.05 3.92 -29.59
N ASN A 111 -2.32 2.85 -29.29
CA ASN A 111 -2.18 1.70 -30.19
C ASN A 111 -3.55 1.04 -30.44
N GLU A 112 -4.36 0.81 -29.41
CA GLU A 112 -5.70 0.25 -29.57
C GLU A 112 -6.62 1.18 -30.39
N MET A 113 -6.52 2.50 -30.20
CA MET A 113 -7.26 3.48 -31.00
C MET A 113 -6.82 3.49 -32.48
N SER A 114 -5.54 3.27 -32.78
CA SER A 114 -5.06 3.19 -34.18
C SER A 114 -5.60 1.99 -34.95
N HIS A 115 -6.03 0.93 -34.26
CA HIS A 115 -6.66 -0.26 -34.85
C HIS A 115 -8.16 -0.06 -35.13
N ARG A 116 -8.61 1.18 -35.33
CA ARG A 116 -10.02 1.58 -35.62
C ARG A 116 -11.03 1.13 -34.55
N LYS A 117 -10.59 0.87 -33.32
CA LYS A 117 -11.50 0.61 -32.20
C LYS A 117 -12.10 1.92 -31.70
N SER A 118 -13.34 1.88 -31.19
CA SER A 118 -13.91 3.05 -30.52
C SER A 118 -13.10 3.38 -29.27
N LYS A 119 -13.16 4.64 -28.81
CA LYS A 119 -12.43 5.10 -27.63
C LYS A 119 -12.81 4.30 -26.38
N GLU A 120 -14.08 3.93 -26.24
CA GLU A 120 -14.62 3.17 -25.12
C GLU A 120 -14.09 1.73 -25.13
N VAL A 121 -14.02 1.09 -26.30
CA VAL A 121 -13.46 -0.26 -26.45
C VAL A 121 -11.96 -0.25 -26.16
N ALA A 122 -11.22 0.71 -26.72
CA ALA A 122 -9.78 0.87 -26.45
C ALA A 122 -9.50 1.12 -24.97
N TRP A 123 -10.32 1.96 -24.32
CA TRP A 123 -10.26 2.21 -22.88
C TRP A 123 -10.48 0.94 -22.05
N ASN A 124 -11.50 0.14 -22.39
CA ASN A 124 -11.78 -1.10 -21.69
C ASN A 124 -10.63 -2.12 -21.85
N LEU A 125 -10.09 -2.26 -23.06
CA LEU A 125 -8.98 -3.18 -23.37
C LEU A 125 -7.67 -2.80 -22.67
N THR A 126 -7.49 -1.53 -22.31
CA THR A 126 -6.30 -1.02 -21.62
C THR A 126 -6.55 -0.66 -20.15
N SER A 127 -7.72 -1.00 -19.62
CA SER A 127 -8.14 -0.68 -18.25
C SER A 127 -7.17 -1.17 -17.18
N VAL A 128 -6.57 -2.34 -17.37
CA VAL A 128 -5.57 -2.91 -16.44
C VAL A 128 -4.31 -2.04 -16.38
N ASP A 129 -3.81 -1.58 -17.53
CA ASP A 129 -2.63 -0.69 -17.59
C ASP A 129 -2.95 0.68 -17.00
N LEU A 130 -4.16 1.20 -17.26
CA LEU A 130 -4.66 2.46 -16.72
C LEU A 130 -4.78 2.43 -15.18
N VAL A 131 -5.24 1.31 -14.61
CA VAL A 131 -5.26 1.10 -13.16
C VAL A 131 -3.85 1.01 -12.59
N ARG A 132 -2.92 0.28 -13.26
CA ARG A 132 -1.51 0.22 -12.84
C ARG A 132 -0.82 1.59 -12.87
N ALA A 133 -1.11 2.42 -13.86
CA ALA A 133 -0.60 3.79 -13.95
C ALA A 133 -1.12 4.65 -12.80
N SER A 134 -2.40 4.51 -12.45
CA SER A 134 -3.02 5.23 -11.33
C SER A 134 -2.46 4.80 -9.98
N GLU A 135 -2.34 3.48 -9.76
CA GLU A 135 -1.68 2.93 -8.58
C GLU A 135 -0.25 3.46 -8.45
N ALA A 136 0.49 3.56 -9.56
CA ALA A 136 1.85 4.08 -9.54
C ALA A 136 1.96 5.55 -9.23
N HIS A 137 1.07 6.35 -9.79
CA HIS A 137 0.93 7.75 -9.43
C HIS A 137 0.63 7.93 -7.94
N CYS A 138 -0.38 7.24 -7.41
CA CYS A 138 -0.76 7.35 -6.00
C CYS A 138 0.36 6.90 -5.06
N HIS A 139 1.07 5.81 -5.38
CA HIS A 139 2.19 5.33 -4.57
C HIS A 139 3.34 6.36 -4.54
N TYR A 140 3.66 6.99 -5.68
CA TYR A 140 4.60 8.11 -5.71
C TYR A 140 4.15 9.27 -4.82
N VAL A 141 2.87 9.66 -4.87
CA VAL A 141 2.33 10.74 -4.05
C VAL A 141 2.49 10.44 -2.55
N VAL A 142 2.18 9.21 -2.12
CA VAL A 142 2.37 8.80 -0.70
C VAL A 142 3.84 8.89 -0.29
N VAL A 143 4.77 8.36 -1.10
CA VAL A 143 6.22 8.42 -0.85
C VAL A 143 6.72 9.86 -0.75
N LYS A 144 6.31 10.71 -1.70
CA LYS A 144 6.67 12.13 -1.73
C LYS A 144 6.19 12.86 -0.48
N LEU A 145 4.91 12.73 -0.14
CA LEU A 145 4.32 13.41 1.01
C LEU A 145 4.93 12.94 2.34
N PHE A 146 5.23 11.65 2.47
CA PHE A 146 5.92 11.14 3.65
C PHE A 146 7.33 11.73 3.76
N SER A 147 8.11 11.69 2.67
CA SER A 147 9.46 12.26 2.63
C SER A 147 9.47 13.77 2.95
N GLU A 148 8.55 14.54 2.36
CA GLU A 148 8.39 15.97 2.66
C GLU A 148 7.99 16.24 4.11
N LYS A 149 7.16 15.38 4.70
CA LYS A 149 6.76 15.51 6.11
C LYS A 149 7.96 15.34 7.04
N LEU A 150 8.94 14.49 6.71
CA LEU A 150 10.15 14.31 7.52
C LEU A 150 10.90 15.62 7.72
N LEU A 151 10.98 16.47 6.70
CA LEU A 151 11.68 17.75 6.75
C LEU A 151 11.03 18.75 7.72
N LYS A 152 9.75 18.57 8.04
CA LYS A 152 8.96 19.47 8.90
C LYS A 152 8.96 19.05 10.38
N ILE A 153 9.59 17.92 10.73
CA ILE A 153 9.65 17.43 12.11
C ILE A 153 10.79 18.15 12.83
N GLN A 154 10.46 18.81 13.95
CA GLN A 154 11.44 19.55 14.76
C GLN A 154 12.27 18.61 15.65
N ASP A 155 11.61 17.66 16.32
CA ASP A 155 12.27 16.71 17.21
C ASP A 155 13.10 15.69 16.41
N LYS A 156 14.40 15.65 16.68
CA LYS A 156 15.36 14.81 15.95
C LYS A 156 15.20 13.33 16.22
N SER A 157 14.75 12.95 17.42
CA SER A 157 14.50 11.55 17.76
C SER A 157 13.29 11.01 17.01
N ILE A 158 12.20 11.79 16.99
CA ILE A 158 10.97 11.45 16.23
C ILE A 158 11.28 11.43 14.73
N GLN A 159 12.01 12.43 14.24
CA GLN A 159 12.44 12.49 12.84
C GLN A 159 13.24 11.25 12.44
N ALA A 160 14.16 10.78 13.28
CA ALA A 160 14.98 9.59 12.99
C ALA A 160 14.13 8.32 12.91
N VAL A 161 13.21 8.10 13.85
CA VAL A 161 12.33 6.92 13.84
C VAL A 161 11.38 6.94 12.65
N LEU A 162 10.75 8.09 12.36
CA LEU A 162 9.86 8.23 11.20
C LEU A 162 10.62 8.14 9.88
N ARG A 163 11.89 8.57 9.82
CA ARG A 163 12.76 8.35 8.66
C ARG A 163 12.98 6.86 8.41
N ASN A 164 13.19 6.05 9.45
CA ASN A 164 13.34 4.60 9.28
C ASN A 164 12.06 3.95 8.75
N LEU A 165 10.88 4.37 9.23
CA LEU A 165 9.59 3.93 8.68
C LEU A 165 9.38 4.36 7.23
N CYS A 166 9.75 5.60 6.89
CA CYS A 166 9.68 6.11 5.52
C CYS A 166 10.58 5.30 4.57
N LEU A 167 11.83 5.04 4.97
CA LEU A 167 12.75 4.19 4.22
C LEU A 167 12.19 2.76 4.07
N LEU A 168 11.69 2.17 5.15
CA LEU A 168 11.10 0.82 5.09
C LEU A 168 9.91 0.78 4.13
N TYR A 169 9.01 1.77 4.18
CA TYR A 169 7.86 1.87 3.28
C TYR A 169 8.29 1.95 1.81
N CYS A 170 9.24 2.83 1.49
CA CYS A 170 9.75 3.00 0.13
C CYS A 170 10.46 1.75 -0.39
N LEU A 171 11.36 1.18 0.41
CA LEU A 171 12.13 0.00 0.02
C LEU A 171 11.24 -1.23 -0.13
N TYR A 172 10.28 -1.41 0.79
CA TYR A 172 9.30 -2.50 0.71
C TYR A 172 8.46 -2.39 -0.57
N GLY A 173 7.96 -1.20 -0.90
CA GLY A 173 7.19 -1.01 -2.13
C GLY A 173 8.01 -1.24 -3.41
N ILE A 174 9.31 -0.89 -3.41
CA ILE A 174 10.25 -1.25 -4.49
C ILE A 174 10.40 -2.77 -4.58
N SER A 175 10.64 -3.46 -3.47
CA SER A 175 10.78 -4.92 -3.43
C SER A 175 9.53 -5.64 -3.96
N GLN A 176 8.34 -5.24 -3.53
CA GLN A 176 7.07 -5.83 -3.96
C GLN A 176 6.77 -5.62 -5.45
N LYS A 177 7.28 -4.54 -6.05
CA LYS A 177 7.04 -4.19 -7.46
C LYS A 177 8.34 -4.07 -8.26
N ALA A 178 9.35 -4.88 -7.93
CA ALA A 178 10.69 -4.78 -8.49
C ALA A 178 10.71 -4.81 -10.04
N GLY A 179 9.80 -5.57 -10.65
CA GLY A 179 9.65 -5.65 -12.11
C GLY A 179 9.42 -4.29 -12.78
N ASP A 180 8.66 -3.38 -12.16
CA ASP A 180 8.41 -2.05 -12.73
C ASP A 180 9.69 -1.19 -12.74
N PHE A 181 10.49 -1.27 -11.68
CA PHE A 181 11.74 -0.52 -11.54
C PHE A 181 12.84 -1.06 -12.46
N LEU A 182 12.88 -2.37 -12.67
CA LEU A 182 13.78 -3.04 -13.62
C LEU A 182 13.40 -2.74 -15.07
N GLN A 183 12.11 -2.88 -15.44
CA GLN A 183 11.62 -2.60 -16.79
C GLN A 183 11.84 -1.14 -17.21
N GLY A 184 11.79 -0.22 -16.24
CA GLY A 184 12.10 1.19 -16.46
C GLY A 184 13.60 1.53 -16.53
N ASN A 185 14.50 0.56 -16.33
CA ASN A 185 15.93 0.79 -16.10
C ASN A 185 16.22 1.83 -14.99
N ILE A 186 15.30 1.93 -14.01
CA ILE A 186 15.40 2.87 -12.88
C ILE A 186 16.37 2.31 -11.84
N MET A 187 16.33 0.99 -11.65
CA MET A 187 17.23 0.27 -10.76
C MET A 187 17.77 -0.98 -11.46
N THR A 188 18.96 -1.40 -11.07
CA THR A 188 19.59 -2.64 -11.52
C THR A 188 19.22 -3.82 -10.61
N GLY A 189 19.38 -5.05 -11.10
CA GLY A 189 19.19 -6.25 -10.27
C GLY A 189 20.04 -6.24 -8.99
N SER A 190 21.28 -5.72 -9.05
CA SER A 190 22.14 -5.57 -7.88
C SER A 190 21.55 -4.61 -6.84
N GLN A 191 21.02 -3.45 -7.29
CA GLN A 191 20.34 -2.52 -6.38
C GLN A 191 19.08 -3.13 -5.76
N ILE A 192 18.32 -3.95 -6.50
CA ILE A 192 17.17 -4.67 -5.94
C ILE A 192 17.60 -5.65 -4.84
N THR A 193 18.71 -6.37 -5.02
CA THR A 193 19.29 -7.22 -3.95
C THR A 193 19.66 -6.38 -2.72
N GLN A 194 20.27 -5.22 -2.91
CA GLN A 194 20.61 -4.30 -1.82
C GLN A 194 19.36 -3.74 -1.11
N VAL A 195 18.30 -3.43 -1.86
CA VAL A 195 16.98 -3.03 -1.30
C VAL A 195 16.47 -4.11 -0.35
N ASN A 196 16.47 -5.37 -0.78
CA ASN A 196 15.99 -6.49 0.04
C ASN A 196 16.81 -6.69 1.32
N GLN A 197 18.14 -6.56 1.21
CA GLN A 197 19.01 -6.60 2.39
C GLN A 197 18.72 -5.43 3.35
N ARG A 198 18.57 -4.22 2.81
CA ARG A 198 18.31 -3.01 3.60
C ARG A 198 16.96 -3.07 4.32
N ILE A 199 15.94 -3.71 3.75
CA ILE A 199 14.67 -3.97 4.43
C ILE A 199 14.90 -4.78 5.71
N MET A 200 15.69 -5.87 5.63
CA MET A 200 15.97 -6.72 6.80
C MET A 200 16.70 -5.96 7.91
N GLU A 201 17.64 -5.10 7.53
CA GLU A 201 18.34 -4.20 8.47
C GLU A 201 17.38 -3.19 9.11
N LEU A 202 16.48 -2.59 8.33
CA LEU A 202 15.50 -1.64 8.87
C LEU A 202 14.52 -2.30 9.83
N LEU A 203 14.13 -3.56 9.59
CA LEU A 203 13.28 -4.31 10.51
C LEU A 203 13.95 -4.46 11.89
N THR A 204 15.26 -4.73 11.95
CA THR A 204 15.98 -4.82 13.24
C THR A 204 16.13 -3.45 13.90
N ILE A 205 16.34 -2.38 13.12
CA ILE A 205 16.44 -1.00 13.62
C ILE A 205 15.09 -0.50 14.17
N ILE A 206 13.97 -0.86 13.55
CA ILE A 206 12.63 -0.42 13.97
C ILE A 206 12.13 -1.23 15.16
N ARG A 207 12.51 -2.51 15.28
CA ARG A 207 12.01 -3.45 16.30
C ARG A 207 12.03 -2.93 17.75
N PRO A 208 13.07 -2.22 18.24
CA PRO A 208 13.06 -1.65 19.59
C PRO A 208 11.95 -0.60 19.81
N ASN A 209 11.56 0.13 18.76
CA ASN A 209 10.55 1.18 18.81
C ASN A 209 9.15 0.70 18.38
N ALA A 210 8.99 -0.56 17.98
CA ALA A 210 7.75 -1.05 17.37
C ALA A 210 6.52 -0.87 18.28
N VAL A 211 6.65 -1.13 19.59
CA VAL A 211 5.56 -0.97 20.56
C VAL A 211 5.26 0.51 20.79
N ALA A 212 6.29 1.34 21.06
CA ALA A 212 6.11 2.78 21.25
C ALA A 212 5.49 3.48 20.02
N LEU A 213 5.80 3.00 18.81
CA LEU A 213 5.22 3.51 17.57
C LEU A 213 3.72 3.23 17.44
N VAL A 214 3.25 2.07 17.93
CA VAL A 214 1.81 1.76 17.93
C VAL A 214 1.10 2.39 19.12
N ASP A 215 1.78 2.55 20.27
CA ASP A 215 1.27 3.30 21.42
C ASP A 215 1.07 4.78 21.09
N ALA A 216 1.90 5.35 20.20
CA ALA A 216 1.78 6.74 19.75
C ALA A 216 0.48 7.06 19.00
N PHE A 217 -0.30 6.05 18.59
CA PHE A 217 -1.67 6.26 18.10
C PHE A 217 -2.68 6.59 19.20
N ASP A 218 -2.31 6.37 20.47
CA ASP A 218 -3.09 6.72 21.66
C ASP A 218 -4.52 6.11 21.66
N PHE A 219 -4.64 4.88 21.15
CA PHE A 219 -5.90 4.14 21.21
C PHE A 219 -6.13 3.55 22.60
N LYS A 220 -7.28 3.85 23.20
CA LYS A 220 -7.70 3.23 24.46
C LYS A 220 -8.13 1.78 24.22
N ASP A 221 -7.99 0.94 25.25
CA ASP A 221 -8.44 -0.47 25.23
C ASP A 221 -9.90 -0.62 24.76
N VAL A 222 -10.78 0.29 25.20
CA VAL A 222 -12.21 0.30 24.83
C VAL A 222 -12.43 0.58 23.34
N THR A 223 -11.55 1.38 22.73
CA THR A 223 -11.59 1.70 21.30
C THR A 223 -11.03 0.56 20.48
N LEU A 224 -9.94 -0.07 20.93
CA LEU A 224 -9.35 -1.23 20.28
C LEU A 224 -10.28 -2.45 20.33
N GLY A 225 -11.05 -2.60 21.42
CA GLY A 225 -11.95 -3.74 21.61
C GLY A 225 -11.22 -5.08 21.55
N SER A 226 -9.95 -5.11 21.97
CA SER A 226 -9.04 -6.25 21.82
C SER A 226 -8.49 -6.67 23.17
N VAL A 227 -8.68 -7.94 23.52
CA VAL A 227 -8.03 -8.59 24.67
C VAL A 227 -6.56 -8.86 24.37
N LEU A 228 -6.22 -9.17 23.11
CA LEU A 228 -4.83 -9.44 22.70
C LEU A 228 -3.98 -8.17 22.62
N GLY A 229 -4.60 -7.03 22.31
CA GLY A 229 -3.96 -5.72 22.14
C GLY A 229 -4.12 -4.79 23.34
N ARG A 230 -4.39 -5.32 24.54
CA ARG A 230 -4.49 -4.50 25.75
C ARG A 230 -3.18 -3.79 26.05
N TYR A 231 -3.27 -2.55 26.49
CA TYR A 231 -2.11 -1.73 26.84
C TYR A 231 -1.24 -2.35 27.94
N ASP A 232 -1.87 -2.99 28.93
CA ASP A 232 -1.16 -3.61 30.06
C ASP A 232 -0.46 -4.93 29.74
N GLY A 233 -0.68 -5.50 28.54
CA GLY A 233 -0.11 -6.77 28.12
C GLY A 233 -0.64 -8.01 28.88
N ASN A 234 -1.65 -7.87 29.74
CA ASN A 234 -2.20 -8.97 30.56
C ASN A 234 -3.16 -9.86 29.73
N VAL A 235 -2.65 -10.45 28.65
CA VAL A 235 -3.47 -11.12 27.63
C VAL A 235 -4.16 -12.37 28.16
N TYR A 236 -3.41 -13.30 28.76
CA TYR A 236 -3.91 -14.66 28.99
C TYR A 236 -5.01 -14.74 30.05
N GLU A 237 -4.86 -14.02 31.17
CA GLU A 237 -5.87 -13.98 32.23
C GLU A 237 -7.18 -13.35 31.72
N ASN A 238 -7.06 -12.22 31.01
CA ASN A 238 -8.22 -11.55 30.43
C ASN A 238 -8.86 -12.35 29.31
N LEU A 239 -8.09 -13.13 28.54
CA LEU A 239 -8.62 -14.00 27.49
C LEU A 239 -9.43 -15.14 28.07
N PHE A 240 -8.96 -15.74 29.16
CA PHE A 240 -9.70 -16.77 29.88
C PHE A 240 -11.00 -16.24 30.46
N GLU A 241 -10.96 -15.08 31.12
CA GLU A 241 -12.16 -14.43 31.66
C GLU A 241 -13.14 -13.99 30.56
N TRP A 242 -12.64 -13.51 29.43
CA TRP A 242 -13.46 -13.19 28.26
C TRP A 242 -14.21 -14.42 27.74
N ALA A 243 -13.54 -15.56 27.63
CA ALA A 243 -14.14 -16.80 27.17
C ALA A 243 -15.22 -17.31 28.15
N LYS A 244 -14.93 -17.27 29.46
CA LYS A 244 -15.90 -17.66 30.51
C LYS A 244 -17.19 -16.83 30.48
N LYS A 245 -17.08 -15.55 30.15
CA LYS A 245 -18.23 -14.63 30.05
C LYS A 245 -18.97 -14.71 28.71
N SER A 246 -18.56 -15.60 27.80
CA SER A 246 -19.24 -15.74 26.50
C SER A 246 -20.65 -16.32 26.66
N PRO A 247 -21.61 -15.96 25.77
CA PRO A 247 -23.01 -16.39 25.92
C PRO A 247 -23.24 -17.89 25.97
N LEU A 248 -22.38 -18.68 25.31
CA LEU A 248 -22.50 -20.14 25.30
C LEU A 248 -22.17 -20.80 26.64
N ASN A 249 -21.43 -20.09 27.50
CA ASN A 249 -21.02 -20.57 28.82
C ASN A 249 -21.98 -20.12 29.94
N GLN A 250 -23.15 -19.56 29.60
CA GLN A 250 -24.20 -19.24 30.59
C GLN A 250 -24.74 -20.48 31.30
N THR A 251 -24.63 -21.65 30.65
CA THR A 251 -25.02 -22.95 31.18
C THR A 251 -23.93 -23.96 30.86
N GLU A 252 -23.62 -24.86 31.79
CA GLU A 252 -22.63 -25.94 31.57
C GLU A 252 -23.03 -26.90 30.43
N VAL A 253 -24.34 -27.12 30.25
CA VAL A 253 -24.88 -27.97 29.19
C VAL A 253 -25.86 -27.18 28.35
N HIS A 254 -25.54 -26.97 27.08
CA HIS A 254 -26.38 -26.23 26.14
C HIS A 254 -27.64 -27.03 25.78
N GLU A 255 -28.77 -26.34 25.56
CA GLU A 255 -30.08 -26.96 25.26
C GLU A 255 -30.03 -27.92 24.06
N SER A 256 -29.20 -27.62 23.06
CA SER A 256 -29.01 -28.47 21.87
C SER A 256 -28.55 -29.89 22.21
N TYR A 257 -27.82 -30.08 23.32
CA TYR A 257 -27.44 -31.42 23.79
C TYR A 257 -28.69 -32.24 24.14
N HIS A 258 -29.59 -31.68 24.95
CA HIS A 258 -30.81 -32.37 25.37
C HIS A 258 -31.77 -32.64 24.21
N LYS A 259 -31.87 -31.68 23.28
CA LYS A 259 -32.79 -31.75 22.15
C LYS A 259 -32.33 -32.70 21.04
N HIS A 260 -31.03 -32.78 20.78
CA HIS A 260 -30.51 -33.44 19.59
C HIS A 260 -29.46 -34.53 19.87
N LEU A 261 -28.54 -34.31 20.81
CA LEU A 261 -27.42 -35.22 21.02
C LEU A 261 -27.76 -36.37 21.97
N LYS A 262 -28.40 -36.08 23.11
CA LYS A 262 -28.80 -37.08 24.11
C LYS A 262 -29.73 -38.15 23.51
N PRO A 263 -30.77 -37.80 22.72
CA PRO A 263 -31.62 -38.81 22.09
C PRO A 263 -30.89 -39.63 21.02
N LEU A 264 -29.92 -39.03 20.31
CA LEU A 264 -29.12 -39.73 19.31
C LEU A 264 -28.21 -40.78 19.96
N GLN A 265 -27.55 -40.41 21.06
CA GLN A 265 -26.71 -41.32 21.84
C GLN A 265 -27.49 -42.49 22.44
N SER A 266 -28.75 -42.27 22.86
CA SER A 266 -29.60 -43.36 23.38
C SER A 266 -30.10 -44.34 22.32
N LYS A 267 -29.87 -44.07 21.03
CA LYS A 267 -30.25 -44.93 19.90
C LYS A 267 -29.07 -45.70 19.28
N LEU A 268 -27.86 -45.45 19.76
CA LEU A 268 -26.62 -46.19 19.43
C LEU A 268 -26.39 -47.27 20.49
#